data_AF-A0A443RZT6-F1
#
_entry.id   AF-A0A443RZT6-F1
#
_cell.length_a   1.000
_cell.length_b   1.000
_cell.length_c   1.000
_cell.angle_alpha   90.00
_cell.angle_beta   90.00
_cell.angle_gamma   90.00
#
_symmetry.space_group_name_H-M   'P 1'
#
loop_
_entity.id
_entity.type
_entity.pdbx_description
1 polymer ?
#
loop_
_entity_poly.entity_id
_entity_poly.type
_entity_poly.pdbx_seq_one_letter_code
_entity_poly.pdbx_strand_id
1 'polypeptide(L)'
;IGLVLSGGGARGAAHVGMIKAISEAGIPVDFVAGVSIGSFMGALWCQEMNLKTFTEKARNWSYGMTSYWRQILDLTYPVAAMFTGAAFNRTIYDVFGDRQIEDLWLPYFTLTTDIISSGPRIHRHGSLWRYVRSSMSLSGYLPPLCDPVDGHLLLDGGYVNNCPADVMHEVMGVKTIIAVDVGSQYDDDTTNYGDTLNGWWLLWKRWNPFSKPVKVPNLPEIQSRLAYVSCVRQLEKVRRSDYVTYIRPPIDRFKTLQFGSFDQIREIGYEHGRTLFSAMSVEHSKSLHSYLQCDKNKVYSHQGIDLKSEASFTDLAEKVCKIQTPKRNYSFEESSDYSEDDDFYISDPEIQMERIDKLEESRT
;
A
#
# COMPACT_ATOMS: atom_id res chain seq x y z
N ILE A 1 0.12 -15.35 -15.84
CA ILE A 1 -0.33 -15.17 -14.44
C ILE A 1 0.57 -14.15 -13.78
N GLY A 2 0.00 -13.17 -13.10
CA GLY A 2 0.76 -12.19 -12.32
C GLY A 2 0.87 -12.59 -10.85
N LEU A 3 1.99 -12.24 -10.22
CA LEU A 3 2.24 -12.43 -8.80
C LEU A 3 2.40 -11.07 -8.11
N VAL A 4 1.56 -10.79 -7.12
CA VAL A 4 1.61 -9.57 -6.33
C VAL A 4 2.02 -9.90 -4.90
N LEU A 5 3.05 -9.23 -4.40
CA LEU A 5 3.61 -9.44 -3.07
C LEU A 5 3.41 -8.18 -2.21
N SER A 6 2.63 -8.29 -1.13
CA SER A 6 2.32 -7.14 -0.28
C SER A 6 3.46 -6.77 0.68
N GLY A 7 3.35 -5.58 1.27
CA GLY A 7 4.21 -5.14 2.36
C GLY A 7 3.84 -5.73 3.72
N GLY A 8 4.83 -5.85 4.61
CA GLY A 8 4.66 -6.40 5.97
C GLY A 8 5.94 -6.55 6.81
N GLY A 9 7.04 -5.91 6.41
CA GLY A 9 8.34 -6.01 7.08
C GLY A 9 8.87 -7.45 7.13
N ALA A 10 9.36 -7.91 8.27
CA ALA A 10 9.92 -9.25 8.46
C ALA A 10 8.98 -10.41 8.05
N ARG A 11 7.66 -10.18 8.08
CA ARG A 11 6.65 -11.14 7.61
C ARG A 11 6.81 -11.50 6.13
N GLY A 12 7.45 -10.63 5.35
CA GLY A 12 7.77 -10.86 3.94
C GLY A 12 8.66 -12.07 3.68
N ALA A 13 9.31 -12.66 4.69
CA ALA A 13 9.95 -13.96 4.54
C ALA A 13 8.98 -15.08 4.08
N ALA A 14 7.67 -14.92 4.35
CA ALA A 14 6.65 -15.84 3.86
C ALA A 14 6.54 -15.83 2.32
N HIS A 15 6.85 -14.69 1.67
CA HIS A 15 6.88 -14.59 0.20
C HIS A 15 7.87 -15.58 -0.41
N VAL A 16 9.03 -15.78 0.24
CA VAL A 16 10.05 -16.74 -0.22
C VAL A 16 9.48 -18.17 -0.23
N GLY A 17 8.78 -18.56 0.83
CA GLY A 17 8.12 -19.85 0.92
C GLY A 17 6.97 -20.02 -0.08
N MET A 18 6.17 -18.97 -0.26
CA MET A 18 5.07 -18.96 -1.24
C MET A 18 5.58 -19.09 -2.68
N ILE A 19 6.63 -18.36 -3.06
CA ILE A 19 7.25 -18.47 -4.39
C ILE A 19 7.77 -19.89 -4.63
N LYS A 20 8.40 -20.50 -3.62
CA LYS A 20 8.80 -21.91 -3.70
C LYS A 20 7.61 -22.83 -3.96
N ALA A 21 6.52 -22.68 -3.21
CA ALA A 21 5.31 -23.49 -3.40
C ALA A 21 4.67 -23.28 -4.77
N ILE A 22 4.62 -22.04 -5.27
CA ILE A 22 4.12 -21.69 -6.62
C ILE A 22 4.96 -22.37 -7.70
N SER A 23 6.29 -22.30 -7.56
CA SER A 23 7.23 -22.90 -8.51
C SER A 23 7.14 -24.43 -8.52
N GLU A 24 7.03 -25.07 -7.36
CA GLU A 24 6.87 -26.53 -7.25
C GLU A 24 5.51 -27.02 -7.76
N ALA A 25 4.47 -26.19 -7.63
CA ALA A 25 3.15 -26.45 -8.20
C ALA A 25 3.10 -26.27 -9.74
N GLY A 26 4.20 -25.85 -10.36
CA GLY A 26 4.30 -25.65 -11.81
C GLY A 26 3.45 -24.49 -12.33
N ILE A 27 3.14 -23.49 -11.48
CA ILE A 27 2.35 -22.31 -11.87
C ILE A 27 3.31 -21.31 -12.55
N PRO A 28 3.12 -21.00 -13.85
CA PRO A 28 3.99 -20.05 -14.54
C PRO A 28 3.67 -18.61 -14.11
N VAL A 29 4.67 -17.89 -13.60
CA VAL A 29 4.55 -16.47 -13.24
C VAL A 29 5.22 -15.64 -14.33
N ASP A 30 4.45 -14.76 -14.97
CA ASP A 30 4.88 -13.97 -16.13
C ASP A 30 5.12 -12.49 -15.78
N PHE A 31 4.59 -12.04 -14.64
CA PHE A 31 4.72 -10.66 -14.18
C PHE A 31 4.75 -10.65 -12.65
N VAL A 32 5.67 -9.91 -12.04
CA VAL A 32 5.74 -9.73 -10.59
C VAL A 32 5.52 -8.27 -10.21
N ALA A 33 4.80 -8.03 -9.11
CA ALA A 33 4.76 -6.72 -8.48
C ALA A 33 4.97 -6.84 -6.98
N GLY A 34 5.53 -5.80 -6.39
CA GLY A 34 5.75 -5.79 -4.95
C GLY A 34 5.74 -4.41 -4.32
N VAL A 35 5.36 -4.37 -3.04
CA VAL A 35 5.35 -3.16 -2.22
C VAL A 35 6.08 -3.40 -0.91
N SER A 36 6.89 -2.44 -0.45
CA SER A 36 7.68 -2.55 0.77
C SER A 36 8.53 -3.82 0.77
N ILE A 37 8.46 -4.68 1.77
CA ILE A 37 9.21 -5.96 1.73
C ILE A 37 8.85 -6.84 0.53
N GLY A 38 7.62 -6.75 0.01
CA GLY A 38 7.21 -7.44 -1.20
C GLY A 38 7.95 -6.92 -2.43
N SER A 39 8.30 -5.62 -2.48
CA SER A 39 9.11 -5.06 -3.56
C SER A 39 10.51 -5.68 -3.56
N PHE A 40 11.13 -5.76 -2.39
CA PHE A 40 12.44 -6.38 -2.22
C PHE A 40 12.43 -7.86 -2.60
N MET A 41 11.51 -8.65 -2.04
CA MET A 41 11.44 -10.09 -2.30
C MET A 41 11.06 -10.39 -3.76
N GLY A 42 10.15 -9.61 -4.34
CA GLY A 42 9.76 -9.73 -5.74
C GLY A 42 10.88 -9.38 -6.69
N ALA A 43 11.58 -8.28 -6.45
CA ALA A 43 12.74 -7.86 -7.25
C ALA A 43 13.85 -8.90 -7.19
N LEU A 44 14.14 -9.42 -5.99
CA LEU A 44 15.18 -10.43 -5.80
C LEU A 44 14.84 -11.74 -6.51
N TRP A 45 13.56 -12.14 -6.52
CA TRP A 45 13.11 -13.28 -7.30
C TRP A 45 13.31 -13.06 -8.80
N CYS A 46 12.87 -11.91 -9.31
CA CYS A 46 13.01 -11.55 -10.73
C CYS A 46 14.48 -11.40 -11.17
N GLN A 47 15.40 -11.10 -10.25
CA GLN A 47 16.83 -11.01 -10.51
C GLN A 47 17.51 -12.38 -10.59
N GLU A 48 17.15 -13.30 -9.70
CA GLU A 48 17.90 -14.57 -9.58
C GLU A 48 17.25 -15.72 -10.35
N MET A 49 15.90 -15.82 -10.36
CA MET A 49 15.12 -16.93 -10.94
C MET A 49 15.49 -18.35 -10.46
N ASN A 50 16.46 -18.49 -9.56
CA ASN A 50 16.90 -19.73 -8.95
C ASN A 50 16.49 -19.74 -7.47
N LEU A 51 15.62 -20.68 -7.09
CA LEU A 51 15.06 -20.76 -5.73
C LEU A 51 16.12 -20.84 -4.63
N LYS A 52 17.23 -21.54 -4.88
CA LYS A 52 18.31 -21.70 -3.88
C LYS A 52 19.01 -20.37 -3.66
N THR A 53 19.50 -19.73 -4.72
CA THR A 53 20.19 -18.43 -4.64
C THR A 53 19.29 -17.34 -4.09
N PHE A 54 18.02 -17.31 -4.55
CA PHE A 54 17.00 -16.41 -4.04
C PHE A 54 16.80 -16.56 -2.53
N THR A 55 16.63 -17.80 -2.05
CA THR A 55 16.44 -18.07 -0.62
C THR A 55 17.66 -17.70 0.20
N GLU A 56 18.87 -18.01 -0.27
CA GLU A 56 20.12 -17.69 0.42
C GLU A 56 20.33 -16.17 0.53
N LYS A 57 20.13 -15.42 -0.56
CA LYS A 57 20.24 -13.95 -0.54
C LYS A 57 19.18 -13.31 0.34
N ALA A 58 17.93 -13.75 0.26
CA ALA A 58 16.84 -13.26 1.10
C ALA A 58 17.10 -13.52 2.58
N ARG A 59 17.61 -14.72 2.91
CA ARG A 59 18.00 -15.10 4.28
C ARG A 59 19.14 -14.23 4.80
N ASN A 60 20.22 -14.08 4.02
CA ASN A 60 21.40 -13.30 4.41
C ASN A 60 21.05 -11.83 4.65
N TRP A 61 20.25 -11.23 3.77
CA TRP A 61 19.77 -9.86 3.94
C TRP A 61 18.89 -9.73 5.19
N SER A 62 17.95 -10.66 5.41
CA SER A 62 17.06 -10.65 6.59
C SER A 62 17.83 -10.76 7.90
N TYR A 63 18.82 -11.66 7.99
CA TYR A 63 19.68 -11.73 9.18
C TYR A 63 20.55 -10.47 9.32
N GLY A 64 21.03 -9.89 8.22
CA GLY A 64 21.74 -8.60 8.26
C GLY A 64 20.92 -7.46 8.87
N MET A 65 19.60 -7.47 8.66
CA MET A 65 18.67 -6.50 9.24
C MET A 65 18.46 -6.63 10.76
N THR A 66 18.96 -7.70 11.40
CA THR A 66 18.94 -7.86 12.87
C THR A 66 20.06 -7.08 13.58
N SER A 67 21.03 -6.54 12.82
CA SER A 67 22.17 -5.82 13.39
C SER A 67 21.78 -4.40 13.85
N TYR A 68 21.53 -4.24 15.14
CA TYR A 68 21.21 -2.95 15.75
C TYR A 68 22.35 -1.92 15.65
N TRP A 69 23.61 -2.36 15.62
CA TRP A 69 24.77 -1.46 15.60
C TRP A 69 24.83 -0.57 14.35
N ARG A 70 24.47 -1.10 13.18
CA ARG A 70 24.43 -0.32 11.93
C ARG A 70 23.32 0.72 11.94
N GLN A 71 22.18 0.40 12.56
CA GLN A 71 21.06 1.33 12.69
C GLN A 71 21.41 2.45 13.67
N ILE A 72 22.01 2.11 14.83
CA ILE A 72 22.41 3.11 15.85
C ILE A 72 23.40 4.12 15.27
N LEU A 73 24.38 3.67 14.48
CA LEU A 73 25.36 4.57 13.84
C LEU A 73 24.75 5.46 12.75
N ASP A 74 23.57 5.12 12.24
CA ASP A 74 22.85 5.85 11.20
C ASP A 74 21.82 6.84 11.77
N LEU A 75 21.73 6.94 13.10
CA LEU A 75 20.82 7.85 13.79
C LEU A 75 21.19 9.31 13.48
N THR A 76 20.19 10.13 13.18
CA THR A 76 20.34 11.55 12.88
C THR A 76 19.41 12.40 13.73
N TYR A 77 19.60 13.71 13.71
CA TYR A 77 18.70 14.63 14.38
C TYR A 77 17.31 14.58 13.71
N PRO A 78 16.24 14.22 14.45
CA PRO A 78 14.97 13.81 13.87
C PRO A 78 14.08 15.00 13.44
N VAL A 79 14.59 15.83 12.51
CA VAL A 79 13.80 16.88 11.86
C VAL A 79 12.85 16.27 10.85
N ALA A 80 13.36 15.37 10.01
CA ALA A 80 12.59 14.68 8.97
C ALA A 80 12.46 13.17 9.22
N ALA A 81 13.48 12.53 9.79
CA ALA A 81 13.52 11.09 10.07
C ALA A 81 14.53 10.75 11.17
N MET A 82 14.34 9.61 11.84
CA MET A 82 15.25 9.13 12.90
C MET A 82 16.60 8.64 12.35
N PHE A 83 16.64 8.10 11.14
CA PHE A 83 17.85 7.55 10.52
C PHE A 83 18.17 8.31 9.22
N THR A 84 19.45 8.45 8.85
CA THR A 84 19.80 9.05 7.55
C THR A 84 19.38 8.15 6.37
N GLY A 85 19.34 6.84 6.61
CA GLY A 85 19.04 5.83 5.60
C GLY A 85 20.27 5.35 4.84
N ALA A 86 21.47 5.89 5.08
CA ALA A 86 22.69 5.48 4.38
C ALA A 86 23.01 4.00 4.63
N ALA A 87 22.86 3.53 5.87
CA ALA A 87 23.09 2.13 6.21
C ALA A 87 22.10 1.20 5.49
N PHE A 88 20.82 1.61 5.44
CA PHE A 88 19.76 0.84 4.78
C PHE A 88 19.88 0.86 3.24
N ASN A 89 20.27 2.00 2.66
CA ASN A 89 20.56 2.10 1.24
C ASN A 89 21.67 1.11 0.84
N ARG A 90 22.74 1.02 1.66
CA ARG A 90 23.84 0.09 1.41
C ARG A 90 23.39 -1.36 1.44
N THR A 91 22.54 -1.78 2.38
CA THR A 91 22.08 -3.18 2.42
C THR A 91 21.25 -3.57 1.20
N ILE A 92 20.48 -2.64 0.65
CA ILE A 92 19.69 -2.87 -0.58
C ILE A 92 20.61 -2.83 -1.81
N TYR A 93 21.53 -1.87 -1.87
CA TYR A 93 22.52 -1.76 -2.94
C TYR A 93 23.44 -2.99 -3.02
N ASP A 94 23.89 -3.53 -1.89
CA ASP A 94 24.72 -4.75 -1.85
C ASP A 94 24.02 -5.98 -2.48
N VAL A 95 22.68 -5.97 -2.53
CA VAL A 95 21.87 -7.06 -3.11
C VAL A 95 21.61 -6.86 -4.61
N PHE A 96 21.25 -5.64 -5.01
CA PHE A 96 20.79 -5.35 -6.37
C PHE A 96 21.87 -4.71 -7.27
N GLY A 97 22.85 -4.03 -6.69
CA GLY A 97 23.87 -3.25 -7.40
C GLY A 97 23.25 -2.12 -8.24
N ASP A 98 23.90 -1.78 -9.35
CA ASP A 98 23.46 -0.74 -10.29
C ASP A 98 22.43 -1.22 -11.33
N ARG A 99 21.78 -2.37 -11.09
CA ARG A 99 20.78 -2.91 -12.03
C ARG A 99 19.58 -1.98 -12.18
N GLN A 100 19.04 -1.93 -13.39
CA GLN A 100 17.78 -1.28 -13.66
C GLN A 100 16.62 -2.28 -13.56
N ILE A 101 15.40 -1.80 -13.38
CA ILE A 101 14.20 -2.65 -13.27
C ILE A 101 13.99 -3.44 -14.57
N GLU A 102 14.24 -2.82 -15.72
CA GLU A 102 14.11 -3.40 -17.04
C GLU A 102 15.12 -4.52 -17.36
N ASP A 103 16.20 -4.63 -16.58
CA ASP A 103 17.23 -5.68 -16.73
C ASP A 103 16.84 -7.00 -16.05
N LEU A 104 15.70 -7.06 -15.37
CA LEU A 104 15.24 -8.24 -14.65
C LEU A 104 14.73 -9.34 -15.61
N TRP A 105 14.84 -10.61 -15.19
CA TRP A 105 14.40 -11.75 -16.02
C TRP A 105 12.89 -11.81 -16.23
N LEU A 106 12.12 -11.28 -15.28
CA LEU A 106 10.67 -11.16 -15.36
C LEU A 106 10.27 -9.69 -15.34
N PRO A 107 9.22 -9.30 -16.11
CA PRO A 107 8.57 -8.02 -15.95
C PRO A 107 8.21 -7.77 -14.48
N TYR A 108 8.70 -6.64 -13.96
CA TYR A 108 8.55 -6.27 -12.57
C TYR A 108 8.07 -4.82 -12.45
N PHE A 109 7.23 -4.55 -11.45
CA PHE A 109 6.99 -3.18 -11.02
C PHE A 109 6.90 -3.07 -9.49
N THR A 110 7.19 -1.88 -8.98
CA THR A 110 6.95 -1.55 -7.57
C THR A 110 6.17 -0.25 -7.43
N LEU A 111 5.47 -0.09 -6.31
CA LEU A 111 4.78 1.15 -5.96
C LEU A 111 5.51 1.91 -4.87
N THR A 112 5.47 3.23 -4.98
CA THR A 112 5.78 4.17 -3.90
C THR A 112 4.62 5.11 -3.68
N THR A 113 4.59 5.73 -2.50
CA THR A 113 3.73 6.88 -2.24
C THR A 113 4.49 8.15 -2.56
N ASP A 114 4.02 8.93 -3.52
CA ASP A 114 4.57 10.24 -3.83
C ASP A 114 3.82 11.29 -3.00
N ILE A 115 4.53 11.94 -2.09
CA ILE A 115 3.93 12.93 -1.17
C ILE A 115 3.78 14.31 -1.80
N ILE A 116 4.45 14.58 -2.93
CA ILE A 116 4.29 15.85 -3.66
C ILE A 116 3.02 15.79 -4.50
N SER A 117 2.78 14.66 -5.19
CA SER A 117 1.56 14.44 -5.98
C SER A 117 0.39 13.84 -5.18
N SER A 118 0.64 13.44 -3.93
CA SER A 118 -0.35 12.81 -3.03
C SER A 118 -0.99 11.54 -3.59
N GLY A 119 -0.21 10.70 -4.29
CA GLY A 119 -0.74 9.54 -5.00
C GLY A 119 0.24 8.38 -5.14
N PRO A 120 -0.25 7.22 -5.65
CA PRO A 120 0.62 6.10 -5.99
C PRO A 120 1.45 6.41 -7.23
N ARG A 121 2.72 6.03 -7.19
CA ARG A 121 3.62 6.10 -8.35
C ARG A 121 4.14 4.71 -8.68
N ILE A 122 4.03 4.33 -9.96
CA ILE A 122 4.41 3.02 -10.48
C ILE A 122 5.82 3.13 -11.07
N HIS A 123 6.73 2.27 -10.60
CA HIS A 123 8.09 2.20 -11.10
C HIS A 123 8.28 0.90 -11.88
N ARG A 124 8.53 1.02 -13.18
CA ARG A 124 8.81 -0.07 -14.13
C ARG A 124 10.19 0.02 -14.78
N HIS A 125 10.85 1.16 -14.65
CA HIS A 125 12.13 1.45 -15.27
C HIS A 125 12.99 2.24 -14.31
N GLY A 126 14.31 2.18 -14.50
CA GLY A 126 15.28 2.91 -13.70
C GLY A 126 15.83 2.11 -12.52
N SER A 127 16.51 2.81 -11.59
CA SER A 127 17.38 2.15 -10.60
C SER A 127 16.60 1.27 -9.63
N LEU A 128 16.84 -0.05 -9.71
CA LEU A 128 16.10 -1.05 -8.95
C LEU A 128 16.23 -0.85 -7.44
N TRP A 129 17.47 -0.70 -6.96
CA TRP A 129 17.73 -0.53 -5.53
C TRP A 129 17.08 0.74 -4.98
N ARG A 130 17.07 1.84 -5.75
CA ARG A 130 16.46 3.12 -5.32
C ARG A 130 14.95 2.99 -5.16
N TYR A 131 14.27 2.39 -6.14
CA TYR A 131 12.81 2.28 -6.08
C TYR A 131 12.34 1.20 -5.10
N VAL A 132 13.09 0.10 -4.93
CA VAL A 132 12.87 -0.86 -3.85
C VAL A 132 13.04 -0.18 -2.48
N ARG A 133 14.14 0.57 -2.28
CA ARG A 133 14.37 1.38 -1.06
C ARG A 133 13.25 2.38 -0.83
N SER A 134 12.82 3.09 -1.87
CA SER A 134 11.73 4.07 -1.80
C SER A 134 10.44 3.41 -1.32
N SER A 135 10.10 2.27 -1.92
CA SER A 135 8.93 1.46 -1.56
C SER A 135 9.00 0.89 -0.15
N MET A 136 10.17 0.88 0.50
CA MET A 136 10.40 0.47 1.90
C MET A 136 10.64 1.66 2.86
N SER A 137 10.33 2.90 2.45
CA SER A 137 10.57 4.11 3.26
C SER A 137 9.42 4.41 4.20
N LEU A 138 9.50 3.91 5.43
CA LEU A 138 8.54 4.24 6.48
C LEU A 138 8.73 5.69 6.96
N SER A 139 7.63 6.46 6.96
CA SER A 139 7.59 7.85 7.43
C SER A 139 8.09 7.97 8.87
N GLY A 140 8.91 8.97 9.13
CA GLY A 140 9.58 9.21 10.43
C GLY A 140 10.73 8.24 10.74
N TYR A 141 10.78 7.07 10.12
CA TYR A 141 11.88 6.11 10.27
C TYR A 141 13.02 6.45 9.29
N LEU A 142 12.70 6.57 8.01
CA LEU A 142 13.66 6.90 6.94
C LEU A 142 13.20 8.15 6.19
N PRO A 143 14.12 9.00 5.71
CA PRO A 143 13.76 10.15 4.91
C PRO A 143 13.10 9.68 3.60
N PRO A 144 12.17 10.47 3.04
CA PRO A 144 11.69 10.25 1.68
C PRO A 144 12.87 10.19 0.70
N LEU A 145 12.82 9.26 -0.25
CA LEU A 145 13.83 9.20 -1.29
C LEU A 145 13.47 10.20 -2.39
N CYS A 146 14.39 11.10 -2.69
CA CYS A 146 14.23 12.06 -3.78
C CYS A 146 14.49 11.37 -5.12
N ASP A 147 13.50 11.37 -6.00
CA ASP A 147 13.61 10.85 -7.36
C ASP A 147 14.53 11.78 -8.17
N PRO A 148 15.64 11.26 -8.76
CA PRO A 148 16.56 12.11 -9.51
C PRO A 148 15.97 12.64 -10.82
N VAL A 149 14.85 12.08 -11.30
CA VAL A 149 14.23 12.47 -12.58
C VAL A 149 13.48 13.79 -12.47
N ASP A 150 12.72 14.00 -11.40
CA ASP A 150 11.82 15.15 -11.25
C ASP A 150 11.88 15.81 -9.85
N GLY A 151 12.68 15.27 -8.93
CA GLY A 151 12.81 15.79 -7.58
C GLY A 151 11.65 15.43 -6.64
N HIS A 152 10.74 14.54 -7.05
CA HIS A 152 9.62 14.13 -6.20
C HIS A 152 10.09 13.30 -5.00
N LEU A 153 9.33 13.38 -3.91
CA LEU A 153 9.64 12.72 -2.64
C LEU A 153 8.84 11.44 -2.49
N LEU A 154 9.54 10.31 -2.43
CA LEU A 154 8.95 8.98 -2.44
C LEU A 154 9.03 8.30 -1.08
N LEU A 155 7.90 7.76 -0.63
CA LEU A 155 7.75 6.96 0.58
C LEU A 155 7.24 5.54 0.27
N ASP A 156 7.12 4.72 1.31
CA ASP A 156 6.60 3.35 1.22
C ASP A 156 5.26 3.31 0.46
N GLY A 157 5.15 2.42 -0.52
CA GLY A 157 3.93 2.30 -1.35
C GLY A 157 2.72 1.80 -0.57
N GLY A 158 2.94 1.18 0.59
CA GLY A 158 1.90 0.62 1.41
C GLY A 158 0.91 1.65 1.95
N TYR A 159 1.30 2.93 2.08
CA TYR A 159 0.39 3.98 2.55
C TYR A 159 -0.81 4.19 1.62
N VAL A 160 -0.60 4.02 0.31
CA VAL A 160 -1.64 4.17 -0.72
C VAL A 160 -2.19 2.82 -1.17
N ASN A 161 -1.31 1.84 -1.41
CA ASN A 161 -1.70 0.53 -1.92
C ASN A 161 -0.64 -0.52 -1.57
N ASN A 162 -0.89 -1.27 -0.49
CA ASN A 162 0.00 -2.33 -0.02
C ASN A 162 -0.07 -3.61 -0.87
N CYS A 163 -1.08 -3.80 -1.71
CA CYS A 163 -1.25 -5.00 -2.54
C CYS A 163 -1.77 -4.61 -3.94
N PRO A 164 -0.87 -4.25 -4.87
CA PRO A 164 -1.23 -3.59 -6.13
C PRO A 164 -1.75 -4.54 -7.22
N ALA A 165 -2.71 -5.38 -6.88
CA ALA A 165 -3.35 -6.30 -7.82
C ALA A 165 -4.32 -5.57 -8.77
N ASP A 166 -4.97 -4.51 -8.29
CA ASP A 166 -5.71 -3.55 -9.10
C ASP A 166 -4.82 -2.93 -10.19
N VAL A 167 -3.66 -2.39 -9.82
CA VAL A 167 -2.70 -1.80 -10.78
C VAL A 167 -2.21 -2.84 -11.79
N MET A 168 -1.88 -4.05 -11.32
CA MET A 168 -1.47 -5.14 -12.20
C MET A 168 -2.59 -5.55 -13.17
N HIS A 169 -3.85 -5.52 -12.74
CA HIS A 169 -4.98 -5.86 -13.59
C HIS A 169 -5.29 -4.74 -14.60
N GLU A 170 -5.53 -3.53 -14.11
CA GLU A 170 -6.05 -2.40 -14.88
C GLU A 170 -4.98 -1.76 -15.77
N VAL A 171 -3.76 -1.60 -15.26
CA VAL A 171 -2.67 -0.91 -15.97
C VAL A 171 -1.83 -1.88 -16.80
N MET A 172 -1.53 -3.07 -16.26
CA MET A 172 -0.68 -4.05 -16.97
C MET A 172 -1.49 -5.06 -17.80
N GLY A 173 -2.82 -5.08 -17.68
CA GLY A 173 -3.70 -5.97 -18.45
C GLY A 173 -3.63 -7.44 -18.04
N VAL A 174 -3.11 -7.74 -16.83
CA VAL A 174 -2.99 -9.12 -16.36
C VAL A 174 -4.35 -9.65 -15.90
N LYS A 175 -4.82 -10.74 -16.51
CA LYS A 175 -6.15 -11.30 -16.25
C LYS A 175 -6.27 -12.18 -15.01
N THR A 176 -5.17 -12.82 -14.62
CA THR A 176 -5.15 -13.78 -13.52
C THR A 176 -4.00 -13.44 -12.60
N ILE A 177 -4.32 -13.11 -11.36
CA ILE A 177 -3.38 -12.60 -10.36
C ILE A 177 -3.39 -13.49 -9.13
N ILE A 178 -2.21 -13.86 -8.64
CA ILE A 178 -2.03 -14.44 -7.31
C ILE A 178 -1.50 -13.32 -6.42
N ALA A 179 -2.26 -12.94 -5.40
CA ALA A 179 -1.88 -11.89 -4.46
C ALA A 179 -1.53 -12.51 -3.11
N VAL A 180 -0.28 -12.37 -2.67
CA VAL A 180 0.18 -12.85 -1.36
C VAL A 180 0.23 -11.67 -0.40
N ASP A 181 -0.62 -11.71 0.62
CA ASP A 181 -0.67 -10.68 1.66
C ASP A 181 0.03 -11.12 2.96
N VAL A 182 1.00 -10.31 3.39
CA VAL A 182 1.76 -10.45 4.64
C VAL A 182 1.57 -9.26 5.59
N GLY A 183 0.62 -8.38 5.31
CA GLY A 183 0.33 -7.19 6.11
C GLY A 183 -0.17 -7.52 7.53
N SER A 184 -0.10 -6.55 8.46
CA SER A 184 -0.65 -6.72 9.80
C SER A 184 -2.16 -6.60 9.82
N GLN A 185 -2.82 -7.52 10.52
CA GLN A 185 -4.19 -7.30 10.99
C GLN A 185 -4.13 -6.47 12.27
N TYR A 186 -4.95 -5.42 12.33
CA TYR A 186 -5.17 -4.68 13.56
C TYR A 186 -6.22 -5.44 14.39
N ASP A 187 -6.01 -5.46 15.71
CA ASP A 187 -7.01 -5.97 16.64
C ASP A 187 -8.13 -4.92 16.73
N ASP A 188 -9.36 -5.33 16.44
CA ASP A 188 -10.56 -4.50 16.53
C ASP A 188 -11.11 -4.44 17.97
N ASP A 189 -10.52 -5.22 18.89
CA ASP A 189 -10.84 -5.24 20.31
C ASP A 189 -10.33 -3.96 21.02
N THR A 190 -11.02 -2.84 20.74
CA THR A 190 -10.79 -1.55 21.40
C THR A 190 -11.77 -1.35 22.55
N THR A 191 -11.28 -0.81 23.66
CA THR A 191 -12.14 -0.50 24.79
C THR A 191 -12.90 0.80 24.53
N ASN A 192 -14.23 0.76 24.55
CA ASN A 192 -15.04 1.98 24.56
C ASN A 192 -14.86 2.70 25.92
N TYR A 193 -14.24 3.87 25.90
CA TYR A 193 -13.97 4.71 27.06
C TYR A 193 -14.86 5.97 27.14
N GLY A 194 -15.87 6.08 26.25
CA GLY A 194 -16.71 7.28 26.12
C GLY A 194 -16.00 8.44 25.41
N ASP A 195 -16.45 9.67 25.67
CA ASP A 195 -16.02 10.87 24.92
C ASP A 195 -14.73 11.51 25.45
N THR A 196 -14.29 11.13 26.66
CA THR A 196 -13.11 11.72 27.31
C THR A 196 -12.20 10.66 27.89
N LEU A 197 -10.91 10.74 27.56
CA LEU A 197 -9.89 9.83 28.09
C LEU A 197 -8.82 10.60 28.86
N ASN A 198 -8.64 10.25 30.13
CA ASN A 198 -7.56 10.80 30.95
C ASN A 198 -6.31 9.89 30.85
N GLY A 199 -5.19 10.43 30.35
CA GLY A 199 -3.93 9.69 30.22
C GLY A 199 -3.37 9.18 31.55
N TRP A 200 -3.57 9.91 32.65
CA TRP A 200 -3.17 9.46 33.99
C TRP A 200 -3.99 8.26 34.47
N TRP A 201 -5.28 8.22 34.13
CA TRP A 201 -6.13 7.06 34.40
C TRP A 201 -5.65 5.84 33.60
N LEU A 202 -5.27 6.03 32.33
CA LEU A 202 -4.73 4.94 31.50
C LEU A 202 -3.42 4.38 32.07
N LEU A 203 -2.51 5.26 32.52
CA LEU A 203 -1.27 4.86 33.19
C LEU A 203 -1.54 4.08 34.47
N TRP A 204 -2.45 4.56 35.32
CA TRP A 204 -2.83 3.86 36.55
C TRP A 204 -3.46 2.50 36.29
N LYS A 205 -4.38 2.41 35.31
CA LYS A 205 -5.02 1.16 34.87
C LYS A 205 -4.01 0.14 34.34
N ARG A 206 -2.98 0.62 33.64
CA ARG A 206 -1.91 -0.24 33.10
C ARG A 206 -0.93 -0.73 34.17
N TRP A 207 -0.80 -0.01 35.28
CA TRP A 207 0.03 -0.41 36.42
C TRP A 207 -0.71 -1.32 37.42
N ASN A 208 -2.04 -1.22 37.51
CA ASN A 208 -2.84 -2.03 38.43
C ASN A 208 -3.09 -3.47 37.91
N PRO A 209 -2.52 -4.52 38.52
CA PRO A 209 -2.64 -5.91 38.05
C PRO A 209 -4.05 -6.51 38.24
N PHE A 210 -4.94 -5.87 39.01
CA PHE A 210 -6.31 -6.35 39.26
C PHE A 210 -7.38 -5.70 38.37
N SER A 211 -7.02 -4.73 37.52
CA SER A 211 -7.97 -4.09 36.61
C SER A 211 -8.07 -4.83 35.29
N LYS A 212 -9.26 -4.81 34.67
CA LYS A 212 -9.41 -5.19 33.26
C LYS A 212 -8.45 -4.35 32.39
N PRO A 213 -7.68 -4.97 31.48
CA PRO A 213 -6.77 -4.24 30.60
C PRO A 213 -7.58 -3.35 29.67
N VAL A 214 -7.25 -2.05 29.65
CA VAL A 214 -7.86 -1.08 28.74
C VAL A 214 -7.03 -1.09 27.46
N LYS A 215 -7.65 -1.50 26.35
CA LYS A 215 -7.03 -1.52 25.02
C LYS A 215 -7.39 -0.22 24.30
N VAL A 216 -6.52 0.78 24.41
CA VAL A 216 -6.61 2.03 23.64
C VAL A 216 -5.37 2.15 22.76
N PRO A 217 -5.52 2.45 21.46
CA PRO A 217 -4.39 2.72 20.59
C PRO A 217 -3.52 3.86 21.11
N ASN A 218 -2.19 3.69 21.06
CA ASN A 218 -1.26 4.77 21.40
C ASN A 218 -1.09 5.75 20.22
N LEU A 219 -0.47 6.91 20.45
CA LEU A 219 -0.29 7.93 19.42
C LEU A 219 0.42 7.41 18.15
N PRO A 220 1.56 6.67 18.24
CA PRO A 220 2.18 6.04 17.07
C PRO A 220 1.26 5.07 16.31
N GLU A 221 0.46 4.28 17.04
CA GLU A 221 -0.49 3.34 16.45
C GLU A 221 -1.62 4.06 15.71
N ILE A 222 -2.15 5.15 16.29
CA ILE A 222 -3.16 5.99 15.64
C ILE A 222 -2.60 6.58 14.34
N GLN A 223 -1.39 7.17 14.40
CA GLN A 223 -0.73 7.73 13.22
C GLN A 223 -0.49 6.67 12.14
N SER A 224 -0.06 5.46 12.53
CA SER A 224 0.08 4.34 11.60
C SER A 224 -1.27 3.97 10.97
N ARG A 225 -2.33 3.76 11.75
CA ARG A 225 -3.66 3.40 11.21
C ARG A 225 -4.18 4.47 10.24
N LEU A 226 -4.01 5.75 10.57
CA LEU A 226 -4.38 6.87 9.69
C LEU A 226 -3.58 6.85 8.38
N ALA A 227 -2.28 6.59 8.44
CA ALA A 227 -1.43 6.57 7.26
C ALA A 227 -1.80 5.44 6.27
N TYR A 228 -2.36 4.33 6.74
CA TYR A 228 -2.75 3.17 5.91
C TYR A 228 -4.26 3.08 5.61
N VAL A 229 -5.08 4.06 6.03
CA VAL A 229 -6.55 3.99 5.90
C VAL A 229 -7.01 3.83 4.46
N SER A 230 -6.33 4.50 3.51
CA SER A 230 -6.67 4.42 2.09
C SER A 230 -6.38 3.02 1.53
N CYS A 231 -5.26 2.42 1.94
CA CYS A 231 -4.84 1.09 1.54
C CYS A 231 -5.83 0.01 1.99
N VAL A 232 -6.38 0.09 3.21
CA VAL A 232 -7.31 -0.94 3.73
C VAL A 232 -8.52 -1.09 2.81
N ARG A 233 -9.07 0.03 2.34
CA ARG A 233 -10.21 0.04 1.40
C ARG A 233 -9.86 -0.60 0.06
N GLN A 234 -8.68 -0.30 -0.48
CA GLN A 234 -8.23 -0.89 -1.74
C GLN A 234 -7.99 -2.41 -1.61
N LEU A 235 -7.43 -2.84 -0.48
CA LEU A 235 -7.21 -4.26 -0.21
C LEU A 235 -8.52 -5.05 -0.14
N GLU A 236 -9.59 -4.47 0.43
CA GLU A 236 -10.92 -5.09 0.45
C GLU A 236 -11.51 -5.27 -0.96
N LYS A 237 -11.35 -4.27 -1.84
CA LYS A 237 -11.76 -4.36 -3.25
C LYS A 237 -11.00 -5.47 -3.98
N VAL A 238 -9.68 -5.51 -3.83
CA VAL A 238 -8.81 -6.54 -4.39
C VAL A 238 -9.20 -7.94 -3.90
N ARG A 239 -9.50 -8.09 -2.61
CA ARG A 239 -9.89 -9.37 -2.01
C ARG A 239 -11.21 -9.92 -2.56
N ARG A 240 -12.14 -9.04 -2.93
CA ARG A 240 -13.46 -9.40 -3.50
C ARG A 240 -13.42 -9.60 -5.03
N SER A 241 -12.31 -9.30 -5.68
CA SER A 241 -12.20 -9.32 -7.13
C SER A 241 -11.98 -10.72 -7.70
N ASP A 242 -12.69 -11.05 -8.78
CA ASP A 242 -12.65 -12.40 -9.37
C ASP A 242 -11.31 -12.76 -10.02
N TYR A 243 -10.60 -11.76 -10.53
CA TYR A 243 -9.31 -11.90 -11.18
C TYR A 243 -8.16 -12.17 -10.20
N VAL A 244 -8.43 -12.11 -8.89
CA VAL A 244 -7.44 -12.29 -7.83
C VAL A 244 -7.67 -13.60 -7.09
N THR A 245 -6.62 -14.39 -6.95
CA THR A 245 -6.51 -15.44 -5.94
C THR A 245 -5.72 -14.85 -4.78
N TYR A 246 -6.45 -14.34 -3.79
CA TYR A 246 -5.89 -13.71 -2.61
C TYR A 246 -5.49 -14.78 -1.58
N ILE A 247 -4.23 -14.74 -1.15
CA ILE A 247 -3.62 -15.71 -0.24
C ILE A 247 -3.00 -14.95 0.92
N ARG A 248 -3.33 -15.37 2.14
CA ARG A 248 -2.78 -14.79 3.36
C ARG A 248 -2.24 -15.89 4.27
N PRO A 249 -0.91 -16.09 4.33
CA PRO A 249 -0.30 -17.07 5.22
C PRO A 249 -0.57 -16.75 6.70
N PRO A 250 -0.68 -17.76 7.59
CA PRO A 250 -0.97 -17.56 9.01
C PRO A 250 0.28 -17.11 9.80
N ILE A 251 0.69 -15.86 9.61
CA ILE A 251 1.93 -15.29 10.16
C ILE A 251 1.70 -14.12 11.12
N ASP A 252 0.46 -13.93 11.59
CA ASP A 252 0.08 -12.81 12.46
C ASP A 252 0.79 -12.81 13.82
N ARG A 253 1.28 -13.97 14.28
CA ARG A 253 2.09 -14.09 15.51
C ARG A 253 3.44 -13.37 15.45
N PHE A 254 3.95 -13.07 14.27
CA PHE A 254 5.26 -12.43 14.09
C PHE A 254 5.13 -10.92 13.99
N LYS A 255 6.07 -10.18 14.58
CA LYS A 255 6.09 -8.70 14.46
C LYS A 255 6.76 -8.25 13.16
N THR A 256 6.42 -7.05 12.69
CA THR A 256 6.96 -6.46 11.44
C THR A 256 8.48 -6.22 11.47
N LEU A 257 9.11 -6.14 12.63
CA LEU A 257 10.56 -5.96 12.78
C LEU A 257 11.31 -7.24 13.18
N GLN A 258 10.64 -8.40 13.22
CA GLN A 258 11.20 -9.66 13.70
C GLN A 258 11.99 -10.43 12.62
N PHE A 259 12.99 -9.80 12.00
CA PHE A 259 13.73 -10.37 10.87
C PHE A 259 14.54 -11.62 11.22
N GLY A 260 14.89 -11.83 12.49
CA GLY A 260 15.59 -13.03 12.97
C GLY A 260 14.78 -14.33 12.88
N SER A 261 13.46 -14.24 12.68
CA SER A 261 12.58 -15.41 12.52
C SER A 261 12.36 -15.83 11.06
N PHE A 262 13.25 -15.41 10.15
CA PHE A 262 13.15 -15.65 8.71
C PHE A 262 12.77 -17.09 8.36
N ASP A 263 13.49 -18.07 8.89
CA ASP A 263 13.29 -19.47 8.52
C ASP A 263 11.93 -20.02 8.94
N GLN A 264 11.45 -19.61 10.12
CA GLN A 264 10.13 -20.03 10.61
C GLN A 264 9.01 -19.41 9.77
N ILE A 265 9.11 -18.12 9.44
CA ILE A 265 8.10 -17.41 8.66
C ILE A 265 8.06 -17.96 7.23
N ARG A 266 9.23 -18.22 6.62
CA ARG A 266 9.36 -18.84 5.30
C ARG A 266 8.69 -20.21 5.27
N GLU A 267 8.96 -21.05 6.26
CA GLU A 267 8.42 -22.41 6.29
C GLU A 267 6.89 -22.41 6.36
N ILE A 268 6.29 -21.55 7.18
CA ILE A 268 4.83 -21.38 7.26
C ILE A 268 4.26 -20.92 5.92
N GLY A 269 4.92 -19.98 5.24
CA GLY A 269 4.53 -19.55 3.89
C GLY A 269 4.55 -20.72 2.90
N TYR A 270 5.60 -21.53 2.93
CA TYR A 270 5.74 -22.70 2.06
C TYR A 270 4.69 -23.78 2.34
N GLU A 271 4.50 -24.18 3.61
CA GLU A 271 3.52 -25.19 4.00
C GLU A 271 2.09 -24.77 3.65
N HIS A 272 1.76 -23.50 3.89
CA HIS A 272 0.46 -22.93 3.55
C HIS A 272 0.23 -22.96 2.03
N GLY A 273 1.19 -22.46 1.25
CA GLY A 273 1.12 -22.47 -0.21
C GLY A 273 1.01 -23.89 -0.77
N ARG A 274 1.86 -24.82 -0.30
CA ARG A 274 1.83 -26.22 -0.73
C ARG A 274 0.47 -26.87 -0.47
N THR A 275 -0.10 -26.66 0.70
CA THR A 275 -1.42 -27.21 1.06
C THR A 275 -2.52 -26.63 0.18
N LEU A 276 -2.50 -25.31 -0.03
CA LEU A 276 -3.48 -24.60 -0.85
C LEU A 276 -3.44 -25.06 -2.31
N PHE A 277 -2.27 -25.07 -2.94
CA PHE A 277 -2.14 -25.46 -4.36
C PHE A 277 -2.39 -26.96 -4.56
N SER A 278 -2.04 -27.80 -3.59
CA SER A 278 -2.40 -29.23 -3.62
C SER A 278 -3.91 -29.42 -3.57
N ALA A 279 -4.62 -28.74 -2.67
CA ALA A 279 -6.08 -28.79 -2.57
C ALA A 279 -6.75 -28.33 -3.88
N MET A 280 -6.30 -27.21 -4.45
CA MET A 280 -6.79 -26.69 -5.73
C MET A 280 -6.58 -27.68 -6.89
N SER A 281 -5.46 -28.42 -6.90
CA SER A 281 -5.19 -29.42 -7.93
C SER A 281 -6.11 -30.64 -7.85
N VAL A 282 -6.45 -31.09 -6.63
CA VAL A 282 -7.29 -32.27 -6.38
C VAL A 282 -8.76 -31.99 -6.69
N GLU A 283 -9.25 -30.82 -6.30
CA GLU A 283 -10.67 -30.47 -6.41
C GLU A 283 -11.16 -30.37 -7.87
N HIS A 284 -10.26 -30.09 -8.83
CA HIS A 284 -10.69 -29.72 -10.18
C HIS A 284 -10.34 -30.69 -11.31
N SER A 285 -9.63 -31.82 -11.07
CA SER A 285 -9.25 -32.83 -12.09
C SER A 285 -8.64 -32.27 -13.41
N LYS A 286 -8.32 -30.97 -13.45
CA LYS A 286 -7.76 -30.20 -14.56
C LYS A 286 -6.49 -29.52 -14.07
N SER A 287 -5.61 -29.13 -14.99
CA SER A 287 -4.40 -28.36 -14.67
C SER A 287 -4.72 -27.13 -13.81
N LEU A 288 -3.94 -26.89 -12.74
CA LEU A 288 -4.00 -25.71 -11.88
C LEU A 288 -4.06 -24.40 -12.68
N HIS A 289 -3.41 -24.36 -13.85
CA HIS A 289 -3.46 -23.24 -14.79
C HIS A 289 -4.89 -22.93 -15.26
N SER A 290 -5.66 -23.97 -15.60
CA SER A 290 -7.05 -23.82 -16.06
C SER A 290 -8.00 -23.43 -14.93
N TYR A 291 -7.70 -23.78 -13.68
CA TYR A 291 -8.46 -23.35 -12.52
C TYR A 291 -8.26 -21.86 -12.24
N LEU A 292 -7.01 -21.41 -12.24
CA LEU A 292 -6.68 -19.99 -12.03
C LEU A 292 -7.24 -19.08 -13.14
N GLN A 293 -7.44 -19.63 -14.34
CA GLN A 293 -8.08 -18.94 -15.47
C GLN A 293 -9.61 -19.10 -15.51
N CYS A 294 -10.19 -19.94 -14.65
CA CYS A 294 -11.63 -20.18 -14.66
C CYS A 294 -12.35 -18.95 -14.10
N ASP A 295 -13.37 -18.51 -14.82
CA ASP A 295 -14.18 -17.34 -14.48
C ASP A 295 -15.00 -17.65 -13.22
N LYS A 296 -14.52 -17.22 -12.05
CA LYS A 296 -15.10 -17.56 -10.74
C LYS A 296 -16.56 -17.12 -10.62
N ASN A 297 -16.99 -16.08 -11.34
CA ASN A 297 -18.38 -15.65 -11.43
C ASN A 297 -19.34 -16.72 -11.96
N LYS A 298 -18.92 -17.60 -12.88
CA LYS A 298 -19.78 -18.70 -13.34
C LYS A 298 -19.99 -19.73 -12.23
N VAL A 299 -18.96 -20.01 -11.44
CA VAL A 299 -19.02 -20.98 -10.34
C VAL A 299 -19.90 -20.49 -9.19
N TYR A 300 -19.81 -19.20 -8.81
CA TYR A 300 -20.64 -18.61 -7.75
C TYR A 300 -22.07 -18.28 -8.20
N SER A 301 -22.30 -17.95 -9.48
CA SER A 301 -23.66 -17.78 -10.02
C SER A 301 -24.49 -19.08 -9.96
N HIS A 302 -23.83 -20.24 -10.11
CA HIS A 302 -24.48 -21.54 -9.93
C HIS A 302 -24.82 -21.87 -8.46
N GLN A 303 -24.21 -21.16 -7.50
CA GLN A 303 -24.47 -21.30 -6.06
C GLN A 303 -25.43 -20.21 -5.51
N GLY A 304 -25.97 -19.34 -6.37
CA GLY A 304 -27.00 -18.36 -5.99
C GLY A 304 -26.52 -17.15 -5.20
N ILE A 305 -25.22 -16.86 -5.18
CA ILE A 305 -24.66 -15.69 -4.48
C ILE A 305 -24.42 -14.57 -5.51
N ASP A 306 -25.28 -13.55 -5.52
CA ASP A 306 -25.13 -12.37 -6.38
C ASP A 306 -24.27 -11.29 -5.68
N LEU A 307 -22.98 -11.23 -6.03
CA LEU A 307 -22.00 -10.29 -5.50
C LEU A 307 -22.17 -8.85 -6.01
N LYS A 308 -23.15 -8.57 -6.89
CA LYS A 308 -23.31 -7.24 -7.51
C LYS A 308 -24.01 -6.18 -6.67
N SER A 309 -24.55 -6.51 -5.49
CA SER A 309 -25.56 -5.63 -4.84
C SER A 309 -25.14 -4.83 -3.60
N GLU A 310 -23.94 -5.01 -3.03
CA GLU A 310 -23.55 -4.20 -1.86
C GLU A 310 -22.73 -2.96 -2.27
N ALA A 311 -23.43 -1.91 -2.72
CA ALA A 311 -22.85 -0.57 -2.77
C ALA A 311 -22.57 -0.08 -1.34
N SER A 312 -21.31 0.21 -1.02
CA SER A 312 -20.94 0.81 0.26
C SER A 312 -21.51 2.23 0.36
N PHE A 313 -21.84 2.71 1.56
CA PHE A 313 -22.23 4.11 1.80
C PHE A 313 -21.23 5.12 1.19
N THR A 314 -19.97 4.73 1.09
CA THR A 314 -18.93 5.54 0.44
C THR A 314 -19.00 5.56 -1.09
N ASP A 315 -19.50 4.51 -1.74
CA ASP A 315 -19.76 4.51 -3.20
C ASP A 315 -20.94 5.42 -3.55
N LEU A 316 -21.91 5.53 -2.64
CA LEU A 316 -22.98 6.52 -2.71
C LEU A 316 -22.42 7.93 -2.52
N ALA A 317 -21.55 8.16 -1.54
CA ALA A 317 -20.91 9.46 -1.34
C ALA A 317 -20.05 9.88 -2.55
N GLU A 318 -19.29 8.97 -3.16
CA GLU A 318 -18.50 9.24 -4.38
C GLU A 318 -19.40 9.55 -5.59
N LYS A 319 -20.51 8.83 -5.74
CA LYS A 319 -21.50 9.10 -6.80
C LYS A 319 -22.23 10.43 -6.59
N VAL A 320 -22.50 10.82 -5.34
CA VAL A 320 -23.18 12.08 -5.00
C VAL A 320 -22.22 13.27 -5.09
N CYS A 321 -20.93 13.08 -4.80
CA CYS A 321 -19.89 14.11 -4.90
C CYS A 321 -19.32 14.29 -6.31
N LYS A 322 -19.72 13.47 -7.30
CA LYS A 322 -19.44 13.78 -8.71
C LYS A 322 -20.22 15.04 -9.10
N ILE A 323 -19.54 16.18 -9.07
CA ILE A 323 -20.04 17.45 -9.59
C ILE A 323 -20.53 17.19 -11.01
N GLN A 324 -21.84 17.35 -11.23
CA GLN A 324 -22.38 17.29 -12.57
C GLN A 324 -21.80 18.45 -13.35
N THR A 325 -20.91 18.15 -14.31
CA THR A 325 -20.54 19.14 -15.33
C THR A 325 -21.83 19.65 -15.97
N PRO A 326 -22.11 20.95 -15.95
CA PRO A 326 -23.38 21.47 -16.44
C PRO A 326 -23.54 21.08 -17.90
N LYS A 327 -24.65 20.42 -18.23
CA LYS A 327 -25.08 20.25 -19.61
C LYS A 327 -25.26 21.65 -20.20
N ARG A 328 -24.39 22.02 -21.14
CA ARG A 328 -24.56 23.20 -21.98
C ARG A 328 -25.75 22.96 -22.90
N ASN A 329 -26.96 23.21 -22.41
CA ASN A 329 -28.15 23.34 -23.21
C ASN A 329 -28.41 24.84 -23.39
N TYR A 330 -27.92 25.39 -24.49
CA TYR A 330 -28.57 26.53 -25.13
C TYR A 330 -28.63 26.21 -26.62
N SER A 331 -29.80 25.75 -27.04
CA SER A 331 -30.33 25.99 -28.38
C SER A 331 -30.86 27.42 -28.39
N PHE A 332 -30.37 28.28 -29.28
CA PHE A 332 -31.24 29.24 -29.95
C PHE A 332 -30.66 29.66 -31.31
N GLU A 333 -31.60 29.99 -32.17
CA GLU A 333 -31.59 30.07 -33.63
C GLU A 333 -30.73 31.20 -34.20
N GLU A 334 -30.36 31.06 -35.48
CA GLU A 334 -29.85 32.12 -36.33
C GLU A 334 -30.83 33.30 -36.41
N SER A 335 -30.34 34.53 -36.20
CA SER A 335 -30.61 35.65 -37.11
C SER A 335 -29.68 36.84 -36.84
N SER A 336 -29.28 37.46 -37.95
CA SER A 336 -28.51 38.72 -38.18
C SER A 336 -28.82 39.85 -37.19
N ASP A 337 -27.91 40.78 -36.84
CA ASP A 337 -27.43 41.89 -37.68
C ASP A 337 -26.55 42.85 -36.82
N TYR A 338 -25.65 43.62 -37.47
CA TYR A 338 -24.88 44.82 -37.02
C TYR A 338 -23.70 44.74 -35.99
N SER A 339 -22.49 44.79 -36.56
CA SER A 339 -21.40 45.79 -36.46
C SER A 339 -20.97 46.49 -35.14
N GLU A 340 -19.62 46.63 -35.07
CA GLU A 340 -18.77 47.70 -34.49
C GLU A 340 -18.30 47.60 -33.02
N ASP A 341 -16.99 47.29 -32.91
CA ASP A 341 -15.89 48.04 -32.26
C ASP A 341 -15.88 48.43 -30.75
N ASP A 342 -14.64 48.36 -30.27
CA ASP A 342 -13.98 49.08 -29.16
C ASP A 342 -14.08 48.59 -27.70
N ASP A 343 -12.89 48.20 -27.21
CA ASP A 343 -12.19 48.63 -25.99
C ASP A 343 -12.98 48.95 -24.72
N PHE A 344 -12.63 48.32 -23.59
CA PHE A 344 -11.92 48.98 -22.47
C PHE A 344 -11.68 48.02 -21.28
N TYR A 345 -10.47 48.07 -20.71
CA TYR A 345 -10.20 47.68 -19.32
C TYR A 345 -10.95 48.61 -18.36
N ILE A 346 -11.36 48.15 -17.16
CA ILE A 346 -11.15 48.84 -15.86
C ILE A 346 -11.75 48.04 -14.68
N SER A 347 -11.13 48.33 -13.54
CA SER A 347 -11.07 47.77 -12.19
C SER A 347 -12.35 47.66 -11.34
N ASP A 348 -12.21 46.82 -10.30
CA ASP A 348 -13.01 46.70 -9.07
C ASP A 348 -13.56 48.02 -8.48
N PRO A 349 -14.67 47.93 -7.70
CA PRO A 349 -14.91 48.83 -6.59
C PRO A 349 -15.02 48.15 -5.22
N GLU A 350 -14.60 48.94 -4.23
CA GLU A 350 -14.39 48.71 -2.81
C GLU A 350 -15.64 48.32 -2.00
N ILE A 351 -15.43 47.60 -0.90
CA ILE A 351 -16.38 47.44 0.22
C ILE A 351 -15.95 48.38 1.36
N GLN A 352 -16.74 49.42 1.63
CA GLN A 352 -16.63 50.27 2.82
C GLN A 352 -17.84 49.99 3.75
N MET A 353 -17.56 49.58 4.99
CA MET A 353 -18.55 49.49 6.09
C MET A 353 -18.44 50.73 6.98
N GLU A 354 -19.55 51.45 7.13
CA GLU A 354 -19.68 52.62 8.01
C GLU A 354 -19.85 52.25 9.50
N ARG A 355 -19.32 53.15 10.34
CA ARG A 355 -19.35 53.16 11.80
C ARG A 355 -20.67 53.69 12.36
N ILE A 356 -21.10 53.16 13.50
CA ILE A 356 -21.93 53.87 14.47
C ILE A 356 -21.25 53.76 15.83
N ASP A 357 -20.77 54.89 16.37
CA ASP A 357 -20.83 55.17 17.81
C ASP A 357 -20.33 56.58 18.18
N LYS A 358 -21.07 57.19 19.13
CA LYS A 358 -20.81 58.37 19.99
C LYS A 358 -21.27 59.76 19.52
N LEU A 359 -22.29 60.25 20.23
CA LEU A 359 -22.47 61.67 20.59
C LEU A 359 -22.43 61.78 22.12
N GLU A 360 -21.62 62.73 22.58
CA GLU A 360 -21.35 63.07 23.97
C GLU A 360 -22.48 63.87 24.66
N GLU A 361 -22.36 63.87 25.98
CA GLU A 361 -23.00 64.69 27.02
C GLU A 361 -23.41 66.14 26.65
N SER A 362 -24.60 66.56 27.08
CA SER A 362 -24.78 67.71 28.01
C SER A 362 -26.26 68.06 28.27
N ARG A 363 -26.55 68.48 29.52
CA ARG A 363 -27.78 69.11 30.07
C ARG A 363 -28.93 68.12 30.35
N THR A 364 -29.41 67.91 31.58
CA THR A 364 -29.63 68.82 32.72
C THR A 364 -29.76 68.00 34.00
#